data_AF-A0A7J9YBV3-F1
#
_entry.id   AF-A0A7J9YBV3-F1
#
_cell.length_a   1.000
_cell.length_b   1.000
_cell.length_c   1.000
_cell.angle_alpha   90.00
_cell.angle_beta   90.00
_cell.angle_gamma   90.00
#
_symmetry.space_group_name_H-M   'P 1'
#
loop_
_entity.id
_entity.type
_entity.pdbx_description
1 polymer ?
#
loop_
_entity_poly.entity_id
_entity_poly.type
_entity_poly.pdbx_seq_one_letter_code
_entity_poly.pdbx_strand_id
1 'polypeptide(L)'
;MGVRDTSHTIIYARAVLRRLRQAVPWPPRIVSAACPTPDREPTTAGDGAGSESDRQQATAELRDHDAALLAAGEDRLVMDDGVRVVARVRTDASPVDVRAGNRTAVTDLLDELSVPYFFVPGFSHVRAVVGVRDRHRSAILERVRVAWRGEAVYVRPVEKSASPARSDSGEWPSGLREAPAVAVFSPVTDPGGTLVLGTAFACEIEFWSADPERPGMMIAPRRNRVAETLPDDVPATAGSEHLFTGMLTPASASPVPTLRPFASARVDDVTFPIDAVYTWVEDSDPEWQQRQREALTICTRREEVSTLATNVSRFANRDELRFSLRSLHQYAPWIRHIFLVTDDQLPYWLDTNSPHITVVRHQTIFGEVGVLPTFNSHAIESRLHHIPGLSEHFLYLNDDVFFARPSTPRRFFHGNGLSKFFTSKLHVELGAASVADRPVMSAAKNNRDLIEQAHGRTVTQKLQHVPHPQRLSVLQELEDRFPGEFKATASHQFRHPDDISVPSALQHYWSYLTGRAVPGKLHYSYADLSNPATPATLDKLLTRRDYDVFCLNDDDSDEAAIEEQGKMLSEFLTRYFPMRSPLELPDDLSRERAERGASALWREATEPAGERADRRP
;
A
#
# COMPACT_ATOMS: atom_id res chain seq x y z
N MET A 1 21.90 -66.65 13.66
CA MET A 1 20.89 -66.64 12.58
C MET A 1 20.16 -65.31 12.70
N GLY A 2 20.49 -64.23 11.98
CA GLY A 2 20.73 -64.08 10.55
C GLY A 2 19.82 -62.94 10.08
N VAL A 3 20.21 -61.68 10.31
CA VAL A 3 20.49 -60.64 9.30
C VAL A 3 19.68 -60.78 8.00
N ARG A 4 18.69 -59.90 7.81
CA ARG A 4 18.20 -59.29 6.55
C ARG A 4 17.40 -58.03 6.93
N ASP A 5 17.44 -56.88 6.28
CA ASP A 5 18.35 -56.24 5.32
C ASP A 5 17.89 -54.76 5.27
N THR A 6 18.63 -53.86 5.92
CA THR A 6 18.39 -52.41 5.96
C THR A 6 18.95 -51.73 4.71
N SER A 7 18.35 -52.03 3.55
CA SER A 7 18.82 -51.49 2.26
C SER A 7 17.76 -50.73 1.44
N HIS A 8 16.59 -50.39 2.02
CA HIS A 8 15.54 -49.63 1.31
C HIS A 8 15.16 -48.26 1.88
N THR A 9 15.64 -47.88 3.06
CA THR A 9 15.30 -46.57 3.66
C THR A 9 16.37 -45.49 3.40
N ILE A 10 17.56 -45.85 2.91
CA ILE A 10 18.68 -44.91 2.73
C ILE A 10 18.80 -44.35 1.30
N ILE A 11 18.12 -44.96 0.32
CA ILE A 11 18.13 -44.49 -1.08
C ILE A 11 17.08 -43.39 -1.34
N TYR A 12 15.97 -43.37 -0.59
CA TYR A 12 14.94 -42.31 -0.71
C TYR A 12 15.30 -40.99 0.00
N ALA A 13 16.11 -41.05 1.07
CA ALA A 13 16.54 -39.86 1.81
C ALA A 13 17.68 -39.06 1.12
N ARG A 14 18.44 -39.68 0.20
CA ARG A 14 19.51 -38.99 -0.54
C ARG A 14 19.09 -38.44 -1.92
N ALA A 15 17.96 -38.89 -2.47
CA ALA A 15 17.40 -38.34 -3.72
C ALA A 15 16.51 -37.09 -3.49
N VAL A 16 15.87 -36.97 -2.31
CA VAL A 16 15.01 -35.81 -1.96
C VAL A 16 15.83 -34.60 -1.49
N LEU A 17 17.02 -34.81 -0.91
CA LEU A 17 17.91 -33.72 -0.46
C LEU A 17 18.79 -33.13 -1.57
N ARG A 18 18.79 -33.70 -2.78
CA ARG A 18 19.52 -33.16 -3.95
C ARG A 18 18.63 -32.37 -4.93
N ARG A 19 17.30 -32.44 -4.80
CA ARG A 19 16.31 -31.64 -5.58
C ARG A 19 15.69 -30.46 -4.83
N LEU A 20 15.96 -30.31 -3.52
CA LEU A 20 15.51 -29.15 -2.72
C LEU A 20 16.56 -28.02 -2.60
N ARG A 21 17.60 -28.01 -3.44
CA ARG A 21 18.61 -26.94 -3.53
C ARG A 21 18.51 -26.05 -4.78
N GLN A 22 17.39 -26.09 -5.52
CA GLN A 22 17.21 -25.29 -6.74
C GLN A 22 15.89 -24.49 -6.81
N ALA A 23 15.24 -24.18 -5.68
CA ALA A 23 14.01 -23.39 -5.72
C ALA A 23 13.83 -22.49 -4.48
N VAL A 24 14.72 -21.50 -4.31
CA VAL A 24 14.43 -20.23 -3.60
C VAL A 24 15.42 -19.17 -4.13
N PRO A 25 15.00 -18.14 -4.87
CA PRO A 25 15.87 -16.99 -5.08
C PRO A 25 15.89 -16.17 -3.79
N TRP A 26 17.02 -16.26 -3.07
CA TRP A 26 17.38 -15.28 -2.04
C TRP A 26 17.75 -13.94 -2.72
N PRO A 27 17.52 -12.79 -2.07
CA PRO A 27 17.89 -11.49 -2.64
C PRO A 27 19.41 -11.38 -2.78
N PRO A 28 19.92 -10.73 -3.85
CA PRO A 28 21.36 -10.59 -4.05
C PRO A 28 21.98 -9.70 -2.96
N ARG A 29 23.11 -10.17 -2.40
CA ARG A 29 24.01 -9.36 -1.58
C ARG A 29 24.65 -8.29 -2.47
N ILE A 30 24.46 -7.03 -2.12
CA ILE A 30 25.18 -5.89 -2.69
C ILE A 30 26.61 -5.93 -2.16
N VAL A 31 27.59 -6.07 -3.05
CA VAL A 31 29.02 -5.90 -2.75
C VAL A 31 29.49 -4.61 -3.43
N SER A 32 30.16 -3.78 -2.63
CA SER A 32 30.75 -2.49 -2.97
C SER A 32 31.79 -2.57 -4.10
N ALA A 33 31.85 -1.50 -4.89
CA ALA A 33 32.65 -1.31 -6.09
C ALA A 33 34.17 -1.30 -5.84
N ALA A 34 34.92 -1.86 -6.81
CA ALA A 34 36.32 -1.53 -7.06
C ALA A 34 36.51 -1.29 -8.58
N CYS A 35 37.16 -0.18 -8.92
CA CYS A 35 37.45 0.31 -10.27
C CYS A 35 38.67 -0.40 -10.94
N PRO A 36 38.92 -0.19 -12.26
CA PRO A 36 39.35 -1.23 -13.19
C PRO A 36 40.84 -1.15 -13.62
N THR A 37 41.29 -2.18 -14.35
CA THR A 37 42.45 -2.12 -15.27
C THR A 37 42.17 -2.90 -16.57
N PRO A 38 42.84 -2.56 -17.69
CA PRO A 38 42.29 -2.72 -19.04
C PRO A 38 42.89 -3.89 -19.86
N ASP A 39 42.38 -3.97 -21.09
CA ASP A 39 42.92 -4.61 -22.30
C ASP A 39 42.59 -6.08 -22.58
N ARG A 40 41.70 -6.25 -23.56
CA ARG A 40 41.86 -7.24 -24.64
C ARG A 40 41.05 -6.83 -25.88
N GLU A 41 41.77 -6.71 -26.99
CA GLU A 41 41.29 -6.36 -28.33
C GLU A 41 40.28 -7.40 -28.90
N PRO A 42 39.39 -6.98 -29.83
CA PRO A 42 38.30 -7.82 -30.32
C PRO A 42 38.74 -8.71 -31.49
N THR A 43 38.25 -9.94 -31.51
CA THR A 43 38.29 -10.81 -32.68
C THR A 43 36.98 -10.64 -33.46
N THR A 44 37.13 -10.37 -34.75
CA THR A 44 36.07 -10.10 -35.74
C THR A 44 35.51 -11.38 -36.36
N ALA A 45 34.20 -11.35 -36.66
CA ALA A 45 33.39 -12.13 -37.63
C ALA A 45 32.07 -12.61 -36.96
N GLY A 46 30.87 -12.44 -37.52
CA GLY A 46 30.41 -11.85 -38.78
C GLY A 46 28.88 -11.89 -38.86
N ASP A 47 28.33 -10.95 -39.61
CA ASP A 47 27.05 -10.91 -40.33
C ASP A 47 25.70 -10.89 -39.59
N GLY A 48 25.27 -9.65 -39.34
CA GLY A 48 23.88 -9.21 -39.41
C GLY A 48 23.85 -7.74 -39.87
N ALA A 49 23.66 -7.54 -41.18
CA ALA A 49 23.82 -6.26 -41.86
C ALA A 49 22.80 -5.19 -41.44
N GLY A 50 23.24 -4.30 -40.56
CA GLY A 50 23.06 -2.84 -40.65
C GLY A 50 24.46 -2.25 -40.59
N SER A 51 24.78 -1.24 -41.40
CA SER A 51 26.15 -0.73 -41.44
C SER A 51 26.53 -0.16 -40.06
N GLU A 52 27.79 -0.28 -39.66
CA GLU A 52 28.26 0.27 -38.38
C GLU A 52 27.99 1.78 -38.26
N SER A 53 27.92 2.46 -39.41
CA SER A 53 27.46 3.85 -39.57
C SER A 53 25.99 4.04 -39.16
N ASP A 54 25.08 3.14 -39.56
CA ASP A 54 23.64 3.23 -39.22
C ASP A 54 23.42 3.06 -37.71
N ARG A 55 24.22 2.19 -37.07
CA ARG A 55 24.16 1.99 -35.61
C ARG A 55 24.67 3.19 -34.84
N GLN A 56 25.77 3.80 -35.31
CA GLN A 56 26.31 5.02 -34.71
C GLN A 56 25.35 6.20 -34.88
N GLN A 57 24.71 6.31 -36.04
CA GLN A 57 23.70 7.34 -36.30
C GLN A 57 22.45 7.14 -35.43
N ALA A 58 21.89 5.93 -35.35
CA ALA A 58 20.75 5.65 -34.48
C ALA A 58 21.08 5.91 -32.99
N THR A 59 22.30 5.57 -32.54
CA THR A 59 22.76 5.87 -31.18
C THR A 59 22.89 7.37 -30.93
N ALA A 60 23.34 8.15 -31.92
CA ALA A 60 23.40 9.60 -31.83
C ALA A 60 22.00 10.22 -31.80
N GLU A 61 21.10 9.79 -32.68
CA GLU A 61 19.69 10.24 -32.72
C GLU A 61 18.96 9.95 -31.40
N LEU A 62 19.20 8.79 -30.78
CA LEU A 62 18.66 8.47 -29.45
C LEU A 62 19.20 9.40 -28.36
N ARG A 63 20.49 9.74 -28.40
CA ARG A 63 21.08 10.71 -27.46
C ARG A 63 20.51 12.11 -27.66
N ASP A 64 20.28 12.50 -28.90
CA ASP A 64 19.66 13.79 -29.23
C ASP A 64 18.19 13.82 -28.80
N HIS A 65 17.45 12.72 -28.94
CA HIS A 65 16.08 12.60 -28.40
C HIS A 65 16.06 12.64 -26.87
N ASP A 66 16.94 11.89 -26.19
CA ASP A 66 17.07 11.97 -24.74
C ASP A 66 17.41 13.40 -24.31
N ALA A 67 18.32 14.07 -25.01
CA ALA A 67 18.64 15.47 -24.74
C ALA A 67 17.44 16.40 -24.98
N ALA A 68 16.64 16.18 -26.01
CA ALA A 68 15.44 16.95 -26.31
C ALA A 68 14.34 16.76 -25.25
N LEU A 69 14.08 15.50 -24.85
CA LEU A 69 13.14 15.17 -23.77
C LEU A 69 13.55 15.82 -22.45
N LEU A 70 14.83 15.72 -22.10
CA LEU A 70 15.38 16.34 -20.89
C LEU A 70 15.36 17.88 -20.96
N ALA A 71 15.55 18.47 -22.14
CA ALA A 71 15.55 19.92 -22.32
C ALA A 71 14.17 20.57 -22.12
N ALA A 72 13.08 19.82 -22.34
CA ALA A 72 11.72 20.31 -22.10
C ALA A 72 11.37 20.44 -20.61
N GLY A 73 12.17 19.84 -19.71
CA GLY A 73 11.94 19.86 -18.26
C GLY A 73 10.79 18.97 -17.77
N GLU A 74 10.10 18.29 -18.69
CA GLU A 74 9.00 17.36 -18.40
C GLU A 74 9.49 15.94 -18.08
N ASP A 75 10.75 15.62 -18.40
CA ASP A 75 11.35 14.31 -18.18
C ASP A 75 12.65 14.40 -17.37
N ARG A 76 13.05 13.30 -16.72
CA ARG A 76 14.25 13.21 -15.89
C ARG A 76 14.96 11.86 -16.07
N LEU A 77 16.29 11.87 -16.05
CA LEU A 77 17.09 10.65 -15.99
C LEU A 77 17.10 10.07 -14.56
N VAL A 78 16.61 8.84 -14.39
CA VAL A 78 16.48 8.14 -13.11
C VAL A 78 17.00 6.70 -13.18
N MET A 79 17.11 6.04 -12.02
CA MET A 79 17.47 4.62 -11.92
C MET A 79 16.22 3.77 -11.71
N ASP A 80 15.99 2.80 -12.60
CA ASP A 80 14.93 1.79 -12.49
C ASP A 80 15.54 0.38 -12.58
N ASP A 81 15.34 -0.45 -11.55
CA ASP A 81 15.91 -1.81 -11.45
C ASP A 81 17.43 -1.87 -11.74
N GLY A 82 18.18 -0.84 -11.31
CA GLY A 82 19.63 -0.72 -11.52
C GLY A 82 20.05 -0.23 -12.91
N VAL A 83 19.10 0.18 -13.76
CA VAL A 83 19.35 0.69 -15.12
C VAL A 83 18.92 2.15 -15.23
N ARG A 84 19.68 2.96 -15.98
CA ARG A 84 19.31 4.35 -16.26
C ARG A 84 18.21 4.42 -17.30
N VAL A 85 17.13 5.12 -16.97
CA VAL A 85 15.99 5.37 -17.87
C VAL A 85 15.57 6.83 -17.81
N VAL A 86 15.03 7.34 -18.91
CA VAL A 86 14.32 8.62 -18.96
C VAL A 86 12.90 8.36 -18.46
N ALA A 87 12.47 9.12 -17.46
CA ALA A 87 11.16 9.00 -16.84
C ALA A 87 10.42 10.34 -16.90
N ARG A 88 9.11 10.26 -17.17
CA ARG A 88 8.25 11.44 -17.18
C ARG A 88 8.01 11.95 -15.77
N VAL A 89 8.18 13.25 -15.58
CA VAL A 89 7.95 13.92 -14.29
C VAL A 89 6.45 14.15 -14.10
N ARG A 90 5.91 13.63 -12.99
CA ARG A 90 4.51 13.80 -12.56
C ARG A 90 4.46 14.11 -11.07
N THR A 91 3.39 14.78 -10.63
CA THR A 91 3.16 15.12 -9.23
C THR A 91 1.96 14.39 -8.62
N ASP A 92 1.25 13.61 -9.41
CA ASP A 92 -0.08 13.05 -9.11
C ASP A 92 -0.24 11.60 -9.58
N ALA A 93 0.85 10.94 -9.99
CA ALA A 93 0.80 9.60 -10.56
C ALA A 93 0.79 8.53 -9.47
N SER A 94 -0.19 7.62 -9.50
CA SER A 94 -0.18 6.44 -8.64
C SER A 94 0.34 5.19 -9.37
N PRO A 95 0.79 4.16 -8.63
CA PRO A 95 1.08 2.83 -9.17
C PRO A 95 -0.02 2.22 -10.06
N VAL A 96 -1.30 2.45 -9.71
CA VAL A 96 -2.41 1.91 -10.49
C VAL A 96 -2.61 2.69 -11.80
N ASP A 97 -2.36 4.00 -11.81
CA ASP A 97 -2.43 4.83 -13.02
C ASP A 97 -1.32 4.48 -14.00
N VAL A 98 -0.08 4.34 -13.53
CA VAL A 98 1.05 3.96 -14.41
C VAL A 98 0.85 2.57 -15.00
N ARG A 99 0.37 1.61 -14.19
CA ARG A 99 -0.01 0.28 -14.69
C ARG A 99 -1.10 0.38 -15.76
N ALA A 100 -2.15 1.18 -15.52
CA ALA A 100 -3.26 1.36 -16.45
C ALA A 100 -2.80 2.03 -17.76
N GLY A 101 -1.94 3.04 -17.69
CA GLY A 101 -1.36 3.72 -18.86
C GLY A 101 -0.53 2.76 -19.72
N ASN A 102 0.38 1.99 -19.12
CA ASN A 102 1.17 0.99 -19.84
C ASN A 102 0.30 -0.10 -20.48
N ARG A 103 -0.74 -0.54 -19.77
CA ARG A 103 -1.73 -1.48 -20.28
C ARG A 103 -2.47 -0.90 -21.50
N THR A 104 -3.01 0.30 -21.37
CA THR A 104 -3.75 0.98 -22.45
C THR A 104 -2.87 1.18 -23.68
N ALA A 105 -1.63 1.64 -23.52
CA ALA A 105 -0.69 1.80 -24.64
C ALA A 105 -0.47 0.49 -25.41
N VAL A 106 -0.33 -0.64 -24.70
CA VAL A 106 -0.18 -1.95 -25.34
C VAL A 106 -1.48 -2.40 -26.02
N THR A 107 -2.64 -2.23 -25.39
CA THR A 107 -3.91 -2.65 -25.99
C THR A 107 -4.25 -1.83 -27.23
N ASP A 108 -4.01 -0.52 -27.20
CA ASP A 108 -4.23 0.37 -28.34
C ASP A 108 -3.33 -0.04 -29.53
N LEU A 109 -2.06 -0.39 -29.26
CA LEU A 109 -1.16 -0.94 -30.28
C LEU A 109 -1.69 -2.24 -30.90
N LEU A 110 -2.28 -3.13 -30.09
CA LEU A 110 -2.83 -4.40 -30.57
C LEU A 110 -4.11 -4.19 -31.39
N ASP A 111 -4.96 -3.24 -30.99
CA ASP A 111 -6.16 -2.84 -31.72
C ASP A 111 -5.80 -2.22 -33.08
N GLU A 112 -4.81 -1.33 -33.14
CA GLU A 112 -4.28 -0.78 -34.39
C GLU A 112 -3.80 -1.86 -35.37
N LEU A 113 -3.18 -2.92 -34.85
CA LEU A 113 -2.74 -4.08 -35.65
C LEU A 113 -3.87 -5.07 -35.96
N SER A 114 -5.08 -4.85 -35.44
CA SER A 114 -6.18 -5.80 -35.50
C SER A 114 -5.79 -7.20 -34.98
N VAL A 115 -4.95 -7.25 -33.95
CA VAL A 115 -4.50 -8.50 -33.32
C VAL A 115 -5.42 -8.84 -32.15
N PRO A 116 -6.14 -9.98 -32.18
CA PRO A 116 -6.95 -10.39 -31.04
C PRO A 116 -6.07 -10.68 -29.82
N TYR A 117 -6.48 -10.14 -28.67
CA TYR A 117 -5.81 -10.33 -27.39
C TYR A 117 -6.81 -10.61 -26.27
N PHE A 118 -6.30 -11.11 -25.16
CA PHE A 118 -7.09 -11.39 -23.96
C PHE A 118 -6.27 -11.11 -22.70
N PHE A 119 -6.90 -10.60 -21.65
CA PHE A 119 -6.24 -10.40 -20.36
C PHE A 119 -5.98 -11.74 -19.68
N VAL A 120 -4.77 -11.91 -19.13
CA VAL A 120 -4.31 -13.13 -18.46
C VAL A 120 -4.16 -12.86 -16.96
N PRO A 121 -4.71 -13.73 -16.07
CA PRO A 121 -4.62 -13.53 -14.63
C PRO A 121 -3.22 -13.94 -14.10
N GLY A 122 -2.24 -13.05 -14.27
CA GLY A 122 -0.88 -13.24 -13.77
C GLY A 122 -0.78 -13.26 -12.24
N PHE A 123 0.39 -13.64 -11.73
CA PHE A 123 0.67 -13.64 -10.28
C PHE A 123 1.03 -12.26 -9.72
N SER A 124 1.52 -11.35 -10.57
CA SER A 124 1.78 -9.97 -10.18
C SER A 124 0.48 -9.17 -10.15
N HIS A 125 0.26 -8.42 -9.09
CA HIS A 125 -0.86 -7.48 -9.01
C HIS A 125 -0.52 -6.10 -9.58
N VAL A 126 0.76 -5.77 -9.72
CA VAL A 126 1.25 -4.46 -10.19
C VAL A 126 1.56 -4.44 -11.68
N ARG A 127 1.66 -5.60 -12.33
CA ARG A 127 1.83 -5.72 -13.78
C ARG A 127 0.49 -6.00 -14.45
N ALA A 128 0.30 -5.51 -15.66
CA ALA A 128 -0.76 -5.99 -16.54
C ALA A 128 -0.21 -7.12 -17.41
N VAL A 129 -1.07 -8.06 -17.80
CA VAL A 129 -0.66 -9.18 -18.67
C VAL A 129 -1.73 -9.40 -19.73
N VAL A 130 -1.32 -9.34 -20.99
CA VAL A 130 -2.17 -9.60 -22.15
C VAL A 130 -1.59 -10.77 -22.94
N GLY A 131 -2.43 -11.75 -23.26
CA GLY A 131 -2.10 -12.90 -24.09
C GLY A 131 -2.47 -12.63 -25.54
N VAL A 132 -1.57 -13.00 -26.45
CA VAL A 132 -1.76 -13.00 -27.90
C VAL A 132 -1.31 -14.34 -28.48
N ARG A 133 -1.75 -14.69 -29.69
CA ARG A 133 -1.21 -15.88 -30.37
C ARG A 133 0.20 -15.62 -30.88
N ASP A 134 1.09 -16.60 -30.68
CA ASP A 134 2.51 -16.50 -31.03
C ASP A 134 2.76 -16.16 -32.52
N ARG A 135 1.85 -16.56 -33.42
CA ARG A 135 1.89 -16.18 -34.84
C ARG A 135 1.92 -14.66 -35.10
N HIS A 136 1.43 -13.83 -34.18
CA HIS A 136 1.43 -12.37 -34.29
C HIS A 136 2.71 -11.72 -33.76
N ARG A 137 3.61 -12.49 -33.14
CA ARG A 137 4.86 -12.01 -32.51
C ARG A 137 5.64 -11.04 -33.39
N SER A 138 5.98 -11.45 -34.61
CA SER A 138 6.83 -10.65 -35.49
C SER A 138 6.18 -9.31 -35.86
N ALA A 139 4.86 -9.30 -36.10
CA ALA A 139 4.12 -8.08 -36.43
C ALA A 139 4.04 -7.12 -35.23
N ILE A 140 3.78 -7.65 -34.03
CA ILE A 140 3.73 -6.85 -32.79
C ILE A 140 5.09 -6.23 -32.51
N LEU A 141 6.16 -7.02 -32.55
CA LEU A 141 7.51 -6.52 -32.29
C LEU A 141 7.88 -5.43 -33.30
N GLU A 142 7.60 -5.61 -34.59
CA GLU A 142 7.91 -4.57 -35.57
C GLU A 142 7.11 -3.27 -35.35
N ARG A 143 5.84 -3.36 -34.97
CA ARG A 143 5.04 -2.17 -34.61
C ARG A 143 5.58 -1.45 -33.38
N VAL A 144 5.98 -2.19 -32.35
CA VAL A 144 6.56 -1.62 -31.12
C VAL A 144 7.79 -0.75 -31.41
N ARG A 145 8.58 -1.06 -32.44
CA ARG A 145 9.77 -0.27 -32.82
C ARG A 145 9.46 1.13 -33.31
N VAL A 146 8.24 1.34 -33.78
CA VAL A 146 7.85 2.57 -34.49
C VAL A 146 6.69 3.30 -33.83
N ALA A 147 5.90 2.62 -33.00
CA ALA A 147 4.70 3.17 -32.38
C ALA A 147 4.99 4.35 -31.44
N TRP A 148 6.11 4.29 -30.71
CA TRP A 148 6.47 5.25 -29.67
C TRP A 148 7.81 5.95 -29.96
N ARG A 149 8.09 6.23 -31.24
CA ARG A 149 9.32 6.94 -31.63
C ARG A 149 9.38 8.31 -30.97
N GLY A 150 10.50 8.61 -30.31
CA GLY A 150 10.69 9.86 -29.58
C GLY A 150 10.09 9.87 -28.18
N GLU A 151 9.37 8.83 -27.75
CA GLU A 151 8.78 8.75 -26.40
C GLU A 151 9.54 7.79 -25.48
N ALA A 152 9.61 8.11 -24.19
CA ALA A 152 10.24 7.27 -23.16
C ALA A 152 9.48 5.96 -22.86
N VAL A 153 9.48 5.07 -23.85
CA VAL A 153 8.92 3.72 -23.77
C VAL A 153 10.03 2.69 -23.90
N TYR A 154 10.02 1.72 -23.00
CA TYR A 154 11.05 0.70 -22.85
C TYR A 154 10.47 -0.69 -23.01
N VAL A 155 11.30 -1.58 -23.54
CA VAL A 155 10.98 -3.00 -23.69
C VAL A 155 12.04 -3.88 -23.06
N ARG A 156 11.62 -5.04 -22.53
CA ARG A 156 12.55 -6.10 -22.10
C ARG A 156 11.90 -7.49 -22.16
N PRO A 157 12.67 -8.57 -22.34
CA PRO A 157 12.18 -9.91 -22.05
C PRO A 157 11.82 -10.05 -20.56
N VAL A 158 10.74 -10.76 -20.25
CA VAL A 158 10.28 -10.90 -18.84
C VAL A 158 11.15 -11.86 -18.03
N GLU A 159 11.65 -12.95 -18.64
CA GLU A 159 12.31 -14.06 -17.94
C GLU A 159 13.85 -14.02 -17.99
N LYS A 160 14.44 -13.12 -18.77
CA LYS A 160 15.90 -12.97 -18.88
C LYS A 160 16.35 -11.73 -18.09
N SER A 161 17.54 -11.80 -17.50
CA SER A 161 18.22 -10.66 -16.85
C SER A 161 18.79 -9.67 -17.88
N ALA A 162 18.01 -9.37 -18.93
CA ALA A 162 18.40 -8.40 -19.94
C ALA A 162 17.96 -7.01 -19.49
N SER A 163 18.86 -6.04 -19.62
CA SER A 163 18.54 -4.63 -19.40
C SER A 163 17.42 -4.20 -20.37
N PRO A 164 16.49 -3.34 -19.92
CA PRO A 164 15.54 -2.71 -20.82
C PRO A 164 16.26 -1.85 -21.85
N ALA A 165 15.69 -1.77 -23.04
CA ALA A 165 16.09 -0.83 -24.08
C ALA A 165 14.89 0.00 -24.51
N ARG A 166 15.17 1.19 -25.03
CA ARG A 166 14.18 2.04 -25.69
C ARG A 166 13.49 1.27 -26.82
N SER A 167 12.17 1.41 -26.97
CA SER A 167 11.43 0.70 -28.02
C SER A 167 11.91 1.08 -29.41
N ASP A 168 12.37 2.32 -29.59
CA ASP A 168 12.88 2.90 -30.83
C ASP A 168 14.41 2.82 -30.99
N SER A 169 15.11 2.03 -30.16
CA SER A 169 16.58 1.95 -30.15
C SER A 169 17.22 1.40 -31.43
N GLY A 170 16.44 0.87 -32.36
CA GLY A 170 16.92 0.14 -33.54
C GLY A 170 17.40 -1.29 -33.22
N GLU A 171 17.92 -1.56 -32.02
CA GLU A 171 18.40 -2.88 -31.59
C GLU A 171 17.60 -3.44 -30.40
N TRP A 172 17.13 -4.68 -30.53
CA TRP A 172 16.45 -5.34 -29.42
C TRP A 172 17.40 -5.80 -28.33
N PRO A 173 16.98 -5.76 -27.06
CA PRO A 173 17.64 -6.49 -25.99
C PRO A 173 17.87 -7.96 -26.36
N SER A 174 18.99 -8.51 -25.89
CA SER A 174 19.39 -9.89 -26.17
C SER A 174 18.27 -10.89 -25.86
N GLY A 175 17.89 -11.67 -26.87
CA GLY A 175 16.90 -12.73 -26.74
C GLY A 175 15.45 -12.27 -26.51
N LEU A 176 15.13 -11.00 -26.80
CA LEU A 176 13.78 -10.45 -26.75
C LEU A 176 12.88 -11.03 -27.85
N ARG A 177 13.41 -11.24 -29.06
CA ARG A 177 12.64 -11.76 -30.21
C ARG A 177 12.05 -13.13 -29.93
N GLU A 178 12.80 -13.99 -29.27
CA GLU A 178 12.41 -15.37 -28.91
C GLU A 178 11.80 -15.45 -27.50
N ALA A 179 11.64 -14.33 -26.80
CA ALA A 179 11.18 -14.35 -25.41
C ALA A 179 9.71 -14.82 -25.32
N PRO A 180 9.37 -15.72 -24.39
CA PRO A 180 7.99 -16.19 -24.23
C PRO A 180 7.02 -15.07 -23.81
N ALA A 181 7.54 -14.01 -23.17
CA ALA A 181 6.82 -12.78 -22.89
C ALA A 181 7.74 -11.56 -22.94
N VAL A 182 7.18 -10.41 -23.32
CA VAL A 182 7.86 -9.11 -23.41
C VAL A 182 7.14 -8.08 -22.55
N ALA A 183 7.87 -7.36 -21.72
CA ALA A 183 7.36 -6.25 -20.93
C ALA A 183 7.54 -4.94 -21.70
N VAL A 184 6.50 -4.10 -21.71
CA VAL A 184 6.48 -2.74 -22.25
C VAL A 184 6.09 -1.77 -21.13
N PHE A 185 6.84 -0.67 -20.97
CA PHE A 185 6.55 0.32 -19.93
C PHE A 185 7.09 1.71 -20.29
N SER A 186 6.39 2.74 -19.83
CA SER A 186 6.85 4.12 -19.79
C SER A 186 7.11 4.54 -18.33
N PRO A 187 8.36 4.82 -17.94
CA PRO A 187 8.68 5.19 -16.57
C PRO A 187 8.13 6.57 -16.18
N VAL A 188 7.64 6.68 -14.95
CA VAL A 188 7.20 7.95 -14.34
C VAL A 188 7.98 8.18 -13.06
N THR A 189 8.31 9.44 -12.76
CA THR A 189 9.01 9.84 -11.54
C THR A 189 8.42 11.12 -10.96
N ASP A 190 8.64 11.35 -9.67
CA ASP A 190 8.37 12.65 -9.04
C ASP A 190 9.40 13.73 -9.45
N PRO A 191 9.12 15.02 -9.21
CA PRO A 191 10.05 16.11 -9.52
C PRO A 191 11.42 16.00 -8.83
N GLY A 192 11.53 15.25 -7.73
CA GLY A 192 12.80 14.99 -7.05
C GLY A 192 13.59 13.82 -7.64
N GLY A 193 12.99 12.95 -8.46
CA GLY A 193 13.63 11.72 -8.93
C GLY A 193 13.77 10.65 -7.83
N THR A 194 12.97 10.70 -6.78
CA THR A 194 13.09 9.89 -5.55
C THR A 194 12.17 8.67 -5.51
N LEU A 195 11.07 8.70 -6.27
CA LEU A 195 10.13 7.61 -6.48
C LEU A 195 10.04 7.34 -7.98
N VAL A 196 10.43 6.14 -8.39
CA VAL A 196 10.36 5.70 -9.79
C VAL A 196 9.27 4.64 -9.94
N LEU A 197 8.28 4.95 -10.76
CA LEU A 197 7.24 4.04 -11.20
C LEU A 197 7.61 3.53 -12.61
N GLY A 198 8.51 2.55 -12.66
CA GLY A 198 9.10 2.02 -13.90
C GLY A 198 8.66 0.58 -14.22
N THR A 199 9.63 -0.30 -14.48
CA THR A 199 9.43 -1.67 -14.99
C THR A 199 8.55 -2.54 -14.10
N ALA A 200 8.45 -2.22 -12.80
CA ALA A 200 7.55 -2.90 -11.87
C ALA A 200 6.08 -2.85 -12.30
N PHE A 201 5.68 -1.81 -13.03
CA PHE A 201 4.30 -1.53 -13.46
C PHE A 201 4.09 -1.73 -14.97
N ALA A 202 4.95 -2.54 -15.61
CA ALA A 202 4.86 -2.83 -17.04
C ALA A 202 3.57 -3.57 -17.44
N CYS A 203 3.21 -3.44 -18.72
CA CYS A 203 2.30 -4.36 -19.38
C CYS A 203 3.11 -5.46 -20.09
N GLU A 204 2.79 -6.71 -19.80
CA GLU A 204 3.47 -7.88 -20.37
C GLU A 204 2.62 -8.51 -21.47
N ILE A 205 3.22 -8.68 -22.65
CA ILE A 205 2.65 -9.38 -23.78
C ILE A 205 3.14 -10.84 -23.72
N GLU A 206 2.23 -11.76 -23.47
CA GLU A 206 2.47 -13.21 -23.49
C GLU A 206 2.15 -13.80 -24.86
N PHE A 207 3.09 -14.55 -25.42
CA PHE A 207 2.90 -15.22 -26.70
C PHE A 207 2.49 -16.68 -26.47
N TRP A 208 1.19 -16.95 -26.65
CA TRP A 208 0.60 -18.27 -26.47
C TRP A 208 0.72 -19.09 -27.76
N SER A 209 1.29 -20.30 -27.64
CA SER A 209 1.53 -21.22 -28.75
C SER A 209 0.50 -22.34 -28.81
N ALA A 210 0.41 -23.03 -29.95
CA ALA A 210 -0.33 -24.27 -30.02
C ALA A 210 0.39 -25.36 -29.20
N ASP A 211 -0.39 -26.22 -28.55
CA ASP A 211 0.16 -27.36 -27.82
C ASP A 211 0.61 -28.44 -28.82
N PRO A 212 1.91 -28.80 -28.85
CA PRO A 212 2.43 -29.79 -29.81
C PRO A 212 1.94 -31.21 -29.54
N GLU A 213 1.52 -31.52 -28.29
CA GLU A 213 1.06 -32.85 -27.89
C GLU A 213 -0.47 -32.99 -28.00
N ARG A 214 -1.21 -31.87 -27.97
CA ARG A 214 -2.67 -31.85 -27.98
C ARG A 214 -3.22 -30.92 -29.07
N PRO A 215 -3.52 -31.44 -30.27
CA PRO A 215 -4.14 -30.66 -31.34
C PRO A 215 -5.42 -29.96 -30.88
N GLY A 216 -5.58 -28.68 -31.23
CA GLY A 216 -6.72 -27.87 -30.81
C GLY A 216 -6.63 -27.31 -29.39
N MET A 217 -5.47 -27.42 -28.73
CA MET A 217 -5.16 -26.73 -27.48
C MET A 217 -4.09 -25.66 -27.69
N MET A 218 -4.13 -24.61 -26.88
CA MET A 218 -3.10 -23.59 -26.74
C MET A 218 -2.48 -23.64 -25.35
N ILE A 219 -1.18 -23.38 -25.27
CA ILE A 219 -0.40 -23.40 -24.03
C ILE A 219 0.10 -22.00 -23.70
N ALA A 220 0.01 -21.66 -22.41
CA ALA A 220 0.55 -20.43 -21.87
C ALA A 220 2.08 -20.48 -21.90
N PRO A 221 2.77 -19.36 -22.19
CA PRO A 221 4.23 -19.30 -22.12
C PRO A 221 4.77 -19.58 -20.70
N ARG A 222 3.95 -19.32 -19.67
CA ARG A 222 4.29 -19.49 -18.26
C ARG A 222 3.03 -19.72 -17.42
N ARG A 223 3.23 -20.08 -16.15
CA ARG A 223 2.13 -20.28 -15.21
C ARG A 223 1.35 -18.99 -14.93
N ASN A 224 0.04 -19.11 -14.81
CA ASN A 224 -0.87 -18.06 -14.36
C ASN A 224 -1.80 -18.60 -13.26
N ARG A 225 -2.70 -17.76 -12.73
CA ARG A 225 -3.56 -18.09 -11.60
C ARG A 225 -4.75 -19.01 -11.94
N VAL A 226 -4.97 -19.34 -13.21
CA VAL A 226 -6.17 -20.08 -13.64
C VAL A 226 -5.85 -21.32 -14.46
N ALA A 227 -5.21 -21.20 -15.63
CA ALA A 227 -4.99 -22.34 -16.52
C ALA A 227 -3.74 -22.17 -17.41
N GLU A 228 -2.90 -23.20 -17.45
CA GLU A 228 -1.70 -23.25 -18.31
C GLU A 228 -2.01 -23.75 -19.74
N THR A 229 -3.12 -24.46 -19.92
CA THR A 229 -3.57 -24.93 -21.23
C THR A 229 -5.07 -24.71 -21.37
N LEU A 230 -5.50 -24.28 -22.55
CA LEU A 230 -6.89 -24.03 -22.89
C LEU A 230 -7.18 -24.55 -24.31
N PRO A 231 -8.43 -24.91 -24.64
CA PRO A 231 -8.83 -25.12 -26.03
C PRO A 231 -8.53 -23.89 -26.90
N ASP A 232 -8.18 -24.12 -28.16
CA ASP A 232 -7.82 -23.07 -29.12
C ASP A 232 -9.01 -22.16 -29.46
N ASP A 233 -10.21 -22.71 -29.33
CA ASP A 233 -11.51 -22.11 -29.64
C ASP A 233 -12.26 -21.61 -28.40
N VAL A 234 -11.58 -21.46 -27.25
CA VAL A 234 -12.21 -20.92 -26.04
C VAL A 234 -12.87 -19.57 -26.35
N PRO A 235 -14.16 -19.39 -26.01
CA PRO A 235 -14.86 -18.14 -26.27
C PRO A 235 -14.21 -16.95 -25.55
N ALA A 236 -13.99 -15.89 -26.31
CA ALA A 236 -13.71 -14.57 -25.77
C ALA A 236 -14.96 -14.01 -25.06
N THR A 237 -14.75 -13.23 -24.01
CA THR A 237 -15.79 -12.56 -23.24
C THR A 237 -15.23 -11.26 -22.65
N ALA A 238 -16.10 -10.37 -22.19
CA ALA A 238 -15.69 -9.31 -21.28
C ALA A 238 -15.57 -9.88 -19.86
N GLY A 239 -14.51 -9.51 -19.15
CA GLY A 239 -14.32 -9.74 -17.73
C GLY A 239 -14.01 -8.43 -17.02
N SER A 240 -14.28 -8.33 -15.72
CA SER A 240 -13.92 -7.12 -14.97
C SER A 240 -12.43 -7.10 -14.63
N GLU A 241 -11.77 -5.95 -14.77
CA GLU A 241 -10.32 -5.83 -14.60
C GLU A 241 -9.80 -6.26 -13.22
N HIS A 242 -10.60 -6.12 -12.16
CA HIS A 242 -10.23 -6.55 -10.80
C HIS A 242 -9.86 -8.04 -10.71
N LEU A 243 -10.27 -8.86 -11.68
CA LEU A 243 -9.88 -10.27 -11.76
C LEU A 243 -8.40 -10.47 -12.10
N PHE A 244 -7.75 -9.45 -12.66
CA PHE A 244 -6.37 -9.44 -13.17
C PHE A 244 -5.42 -8.58 -12.31
N THR A 245 -5.93 -7.84 -11.32
CA THR A 245 -5.12 -7.09 -10.36
C THR A 245 -5.83 -6.98 -9.02
N GLY A 246 -5.07 -7.10 -7.94
CA GLY A 246 -5.58 -6.88 -6.58
C GLY A 246 -5.58 -5.41 -6.15
N MET A 247 -5.24 -4.49 -7.06
CA MET A 247 -5.25 -3.03 -6.80
C MET A 247 -6.61 -2.40 -7.09
N LEU A 248 -7.50 -3.10 -7.79
CA LEU A 248 -8.83 -2.60 -8.15
C LEU A 248 -9.91 -3.38 -7.40
N THR A 249 -11.09 -2.76 -7.29
CA THR A 249 -12.31 -3.41 -6.83
C THR A 249 -13.24 -3.67 -8.02
N PRO A 250 -14.26 -4.52 -7.87
CA PRO A 250 -15.32 -4.65 -8.89
C PRO A 250 -15.97 -3.31 -9.25
N ALA A 251 -16.09 -2.38 -8.29
CA ALA A 251 -16.72 -1.07 -8.49
C ALA A 251 -15.84 -0.08 -9.26
N SER A 252 -14.50 -0.18 -9.12
CA SER A 252 -13.54 0.71 -9.79
C SER A 252 -12.94 0.11 -11.07
N ALA A 253 -13.30 -1.12 -11.43
CA ALA A 253 -12.72 -1.84 -12.56
C ALA A 253 -13.57 -1.75 -13.83
N SER A 254 -12.90 -1.46 -14.95
CA SER A 254 -13.50 -1.48 -16.29
C SER A 254 -13.64 -2.91 -16.85
N PRO A 255 -14.56 -3.13 -17.80
CA PRO A 255 -14.57 -4.37 -18.57
C PRO A 255 -13.35 -4.44 -19.50
N VAL A 256 -12.73 -5.61 -19.58
CA VAL A 256 -11.59 -5.92 -20.45
C VAL A 256 -11.83 -7.20 -21.24
N PRO A 257 -11.31 -7.33 -22.47
CA PRO A 257 -11.43 -8.57 -23.23
C PRO A 257 -10.61 -9.67 -22.57
N THR A 258 -11.22 -10.84 -22.36
CA THR A 258 -10.55 -12.00 -21.77
C THR A 258 -11.18 -13.30 -22.29
N LEU A 259 -10.73 -14.45 -21.77
CA LEU A 259 -11.30 -15.76 -22.07
C LEU A 259 -12.28 -16.18 -20.97
N ARG A 260 -13.34 -16.93 -21.33
CA ARG A 260 -14.38 -17.36 -20.37
C ARG A 260 -13.84 -17.97 -19.06
N PRO A 261 -12.81 -18.84 -19.06
CA PRO A 261 -12.22 -19.36 -17.82
C PRO A 261 -11.59 -18.30 -16.91
N PHE A 262 -11.13 -17.17 -17.48
CA PHE A 262 -10.47 -16.08 -16.75
C PHE A 262 -11.46 -15.01 -16.25
N ALA A 263 -12.71 -15.05 -16.69
CA ALA A 263 -13.73 -14.04 -16.38
C ALA A 263 -14.50 -14.31 -15.08
N SER A 264 -14.08 -15.28 -14.27
CA SER A 264 -14.74 -15.64 -13.00
C SER A 264 -13.86 -15.30 -11.80
N ALA A 265 -14.48 -14.77 -10.75
CA ALA A 265 -13.83 -14.59 -9.45
C ALA A 265 -13.40 -15.95 -8.89
N ARG A 266 -12.19 -16.00 -8.33
CA ARG A 266 -11.66 -17.21 -7.69
C ARG A 266 -12.06 -17.25 -6.22
N VAL A 267 -12.07 -18.45 -5.65
CA VAL A 267 -12.45 -18.69 -4.23
C VAL A 267 -11.59 -17.90 -3.23
N ASP A 268 -10.40 -17.50 -3.65
CA ASP A 268 -9.40 -16.80 -2.84
C ASP A 268 -9.36 -15.28 -3.08
N ASP A 269 -10.18 -14.78 -4.01
CA ASP A 269 -10.33 -13.35 -4.28
C ASP A 269 -11.23 -12.68 -3.23
N VAL A 270 -10.87 -11.46 -2.85
CA VAL A 270 -11.68 -10.62 -1.95
C VAL A 270 -12.62 -9.79 -2.82
N THR A 271 -13.93 -9.98 -2.64
CA THR A 271 -14.98 -9.40 -3.49
C THR A 271 -15.95 -8.48 -2.75
N PHE A 272 -15.81 -8.36 -1.43
CA PHE A 272 -16.57 -7.45 -0.59
C PHE A 272 -15.89 -6.07 -0.48
N PRO A 273 -16.65 -4.99 -0.22
CA PRO A 273 -16.08 -3.67 -0.02
C PRO A 273 -15.25 -3.59 1.25
N ILE A 274 -14.20 -2.77 1.24
CA ILE A 274 -13.39 -2.47 2.41
C ILE A 274 -13.24 -0.96 2.54
N ASP A 275 -13.57 -0.42 3.71
CA ASP A 275 -13.38 1.00 4.04
C ASP A 275 -12.09 1.23 4.85
N ALA A 276 -11.69 2.48 4.98
CA ALA A 276 -10.67 2.90 5.94
C ALA A 276 -11.29 3.88 6.95
N VAL A 277 -10.96 3.71 8.22
CA VAL A 277 -11.35 4.60 9.31
C VAL A 277 -10.08 5.18 9.91
N TYR A 278 -9.99 6.51 9.89
CA TYR A 278 -8.92 7.27 10.53
C TYR A 278 -9.46 8.02 11.74
N THR A 279 -8.67 8.12 12.79
CA THR A 279 -8.91 9.06 13.90
C THR A 279 -7.86 10.15 13.87
N TRP A 280 -8.27 11.42 13.96
CA TRP A 280 -7.34 12.54 13.90
C TRP A 280 -7.86 13.74 14.69
N VAL A 281 -6.93 14.47 15.30
CA VAL A 281 -7.16 15.77 15.92
C VAL A 281 -6.00 16.71 15.58
N GLU A 282 -6.30 18.02 15.51
CA GLU A 282 -5.28 19.07 15.48
C GLU A 282 -5.01 19.53 16.91
N ASP A 283 -3.83 19.18 17.43
CA ASP A 283 -3.38 19.53 18.78
C ASP A 283 -3.07 21.01 18.96
N SER A 284 -2.70 21.69 17.89
CA SER A 284 -2.27 23.09 17.88
C SER A 284 -3.46 24.04 17.79
N ASP A 285 -4.66 23.49 17.59
CA ASP A 285 -5.92 24.22 17.50
C ASP A 285 -6.25 24.88 18.86
N PRO A 286 -6.26 26.22 18.94
CA PRO A 286 -6.47 26.93 20.21
C PRO A 286 -7.78 26.59 20.90
N GLU A 287 -8.85 26.31 20.13
CA GLU A 287 -10.16 25.97 20.70
C GLU A 287 -10.16 24.58 21.32
N TRP A 288 -9.51 23.63 20.66
CA TRP A 288 -9.36 22.27 21.16
C TRP A 288 -8.51 22.26 22.44
N GLN A 289 -7.38 22.98 22.45
CA GLN A 289 -6.53 23.10 23.64
C GLN A 289 -7.27 23.73 24.82
N GLN A 290 -8.14 24.71 24.57
CA GLN A 290 -8.95 25.32 25.62
C GLN A 290 -9.92 24.30 26.23
N ARG A 291 -10.67 23.56 25.39
CA ARG A 291 -11.56 22.49 25.86
C ARG A 291 -10.81 21.41 26.64
N GLN A 292 -9.60 21.06 26.18
CA GLN A 292 -8.75 20.07 26.84
C GLN A 292 -8.30 20.55 28.23
N ARG A 293 -7.80 21.79 28.36
CA ARG A 293 -7.38 22.35 29.66
C ARG A 293 -8.54 22.43 30.65
N GLU A 294 -9.72 22.80 30.19
CA GLU A 294 -10.93 22.86 31.02
C GLU A 294 -11.33 21.46 31.53
N ALA A 295 -11.40 20.48 30.63
CA ALA A 295 -11.68 19.09 30.99
C ALA A 295 -10.62 18.53 31.96
N LEU A 296 -9.33 18.79 31.70
CA LEU A 296 -8.25 18.33 32.55
C LEU A 296 -8.35 18.92 33.97
N THR A 297 -8.71 20.20 34.08
CA THR A 297 -8.93 20.87 35.37
C THR A 297 -10.08 20.24 36.16
N ILE A 298 -11.10 19.73 35.46
CA ILE A 298 -12.22 19.02 36.10
C ILE A 298 -11.80 17.61 36.54
N CYS A 299 -11.17 16.83 35.67
CA CYS A 299 -10.79 15.45 35.96
C CYS A 299 -9.67 15.34 37.01
N THR A 300 -8.67 16.24 36.98
CA THR A 300 -7.61 16.28 38.00
C THR A 300 -8.18 16.59 39.39
N ARG A 301 -9.19 17.46 39.48
CA ARG A 301 -9.90 17.73 40.75
C ARG A 301 -10.69 16.52 41.27
N ARG A 302 -10.96 15.54 40.42
CA ARG A 302 -11.67 14.30 40.75
C ARG A 302 -10.74 13.09 40.95
N GLU A 303 -9.43 13.29 40.85
CA GLU A 303 -8.42 12.21 40.91
C GLU A 303 -8.60 11.13 39.81
N GLU A 304 -9.24 11.47 38.68
CA GLU A 304 -9.59 10.54 37.60
C GLU A 304 -8.47 10.38 36.54
N VAL A 305 -7.31 11.04 36.69
CA VAL A 305 -6.25 11.09 35.66
C VAL A 305 -4.90 10.68 36.24
N SER A 306 -4.19 9.75 35.59
CA SER A 306 -2.81 9.43 35.95
C SER A 306 -1.85 10.53 35.50
N THR A 307 -0.77 10.77 36.24
CA THR A 307 0.25 11.77 35.87
C THR A 307 0.96 11.47 34.54
N LEU A 308 0.93 10.22 34.07
CA LEU A 308 1.43 9.81 32.76
C LEU A 308 0.44 10.06 31.61
N ALA A 309 -0.84 10.33 31.91
CA ALA A 309 -1.84 10.68 30.92
C ALA A 309 -1.80 12.17 30.52
N THR A 310 -1.02 12.99 31.25
CA THR A 310 -0.97 14.46 31.12
C THR A 310 0.31 14.99 30.48
N ASN A 311 1.19 14.14 29.94
CA ASN A 311 2.42 14.62 29.30
C ASN A 311 2.08 15.50 28.09
N VAL A 312 2.40 16.78 28.23
CA VAL A 312 2.26 17.88 27.27
C VAL A 312 3.25 17.74 26.09
N SER A 313 4.08 16.69 26.07
CA SER A 313 5.08 16.41 25.03
C SER A 313 4.47 15.96 23.70
N ARG A 314 3.15 15.87 23.60
CA ARG A 314 2.51 15.23 22.48
C ARG A 314 1.96 16.26 21.51
N PHE A 315 2.31 15.96 20.25
CA PHE A 315 1.63 16.38 19.05
C PHE A 315 2.04 17.79 18.62
N ALA A 316 2.96 17.83 17.66
CA ALA A 316 2.99 18.88 16.67
C ALA A 316 2.53 18.20 15.38
N ASN A 317 1.38 18.59 14.83
CA ASN A 317 0.95 18.09 13.53
C ASN A 317 2.02 18.42 12.46
N ARG A 318 2.62 17.38 11.86
CA ARG A 318 3.64 17.47 10.80
C ARG A 318 3.11 16.93 9.47
N ASP A 319 1.80 17.09 9.26
CA ASP A 319 1.06 16.59 8.11
C ASP A 319 1.08 15.05 7.96
N GLU A 320 1.29 14.29 9.03
CA GLU A 320 1.33 12.81 9.00
C GLU A 320 0.06 12.24 8.36
N LEU A 321 -1.12 12.75 8.75
CA LEU A 321 -2.41 12.36 8.16
C LEU A 321 -2.42 12.55 6.64
N ARG A 322 -1.90 13.69 6.13
CA ARG A 322 -1.83 13.97 4.69
C ARG A 322 -1.01 12.91 3.98
N PHE A 323 0.16 12.60 4.53
CA PHE A 323 1.05 11.60 3.94
C PHE A 323 0.54 10.17 4.12
N SER A 324 -0.16 9.85 5.21
CA SER A 324 -0.81 8.55 5.40
C SER A 324 -1.90 8.35 4.35
N LEU A 325 -2.71 9.37 4.06
CA LEU A 325 -3.72 9.31 3.01
C LEU A 325 -3.11 9.28 1.60
N ARG A 326 -1.98 9.96 1.34
CA ARG A 326 -1.19 9.75 0.12
C ARG A 326 -0.70 8.31 0.01
N SER A 327 -0.27 7.69 1.10
CA SER A 327 0.17 6.29 1.13
C SER A 327 -0.99 5.34 0.79
N LEU A 328 -2.18 5.61 1.32
CA LEU A 328 -3.39 4.84 1.05
C LEU A 328 -3.79 4.96 -0.42
N HIS A 329 -3.80 6.18 -0.97
CA HIS A 329 -4.10 6.41 -2.39
C HIS A 329 -3.10 5.66 -3.32
N GLN A 330 -1.80 5.74 -3.03
CA GLN A 330 -0.78 5.10 -3.86
C GLN A 330 -0.77 3.57 -3.74
N TYR A 331 -1.01 3.04 -2.54
CA TYR A 331 -0.67 1.64 -2.23
C TYR A 331 -1.85 0.78 -1.77
N ALA A 332 -3.00 1.37 -1.50
CA ALA A 332 -4.25 0.67 -1.24
C ALA A 332 -5.45 1.28 -2.01
N PRO A 333 -5.38 1.42 -3.35
CA PRO A 333 -6.46 2.01 -4.17
C PRO A 333 -7.75 1.16 -4.22
N TRP A 334 -7.77 0.00 -3.56
CA TRP A 334 -8.92 -0.87 -3.39
C TRP A 334 -9.81 -0.48 -2.20
N ILE A 335 -9.42 0.52 -1.40
CA ILE A 335 -10.29 1.09 -0.36
C ILE A 335 -11.48 1.77 -1.05
N ARG A 336 -12.69 1.39 -0.63
CA ARG A 336 -13.95 1.92 -1.17
C ARG A 336 -14.17 3.37 -0.72
N HIS A 337 -14.07 3.59 0.60
CA HIS A 337 -14.40 4.86 1.23
C HIS A 337 -13.52 5.12 2.45
N ILE A 338 -13.24 6.38 2.73
CA ILE A 338 -12.46 6.82 3.88
C ILE A 338 -13.39 7.57 4.84
N PHE A 339 -13.41 7.16 6.10
CA PHE A 339 -14.07 7.88 7.18
C PHE A 339 -13.01 8.52 8.07
N LEU A 340 -12.97 9.85 8.09
CA LEU A 340 -12.06 10.62 8.94
C LEU A 340 -12.82 11.08 10.18
N VAL A 341 -12.56 10.44 11.32
CA VAL A 341 -13.21 10.74 12.60
C VAL A 341 -12.45 11.86 13.31
N THR A 342 -13.13 12.98 13.60
CA THR A 342 -12.52 14.19 14.18
C THR A 342 -13.36 14.82 15.31
N ASP A 343 -12.72 15.69 16.10
CA ASP A 343 -13.36 16.52 17.13
C ASP A 343 -13.92 17.84 16.57
N ASP A 344 -14.77 17.76 15.54
CA ASP A 344 -15.27 18.94 14.82
C ASP A 344 -14.12 19.79 14.23
N GLN A 345 -13.15 19.11 13.63
CA GLN A 345 -11.96 19.70 13.01
C GLN A 345 -11.86 19.31 11.54
N LEU A 346 -11.35 20.22 10.71
CA LEU A 346 -11.00 19.97 9.30
C LEU A 346 -9.51 20.23 9.05
N PRO A 347 -8.77 19.27 8.45
CA PRO A 347 -7.42 19.53 7.96
C PRO A 347 -7.44 20.60 6.86
N TYR A 348 -6.54 21.57 6.94
CA TYR A 348 -6.51 22.72 6.02
C TYR A 348 -6.32 22.35 4.55
N TRP A 349 -5.61 21.26 4.28
CA TRP A 349 -5.30 20.77 2.93
C TRP A 349 -6.38 19.85 2.35
N LEU A 350 -7.36 19.39 3.14
CA LEU A 350 -8.32 18.36 2.73
C LEU A 350 -9.44 18.93 1.86
N ASP A 351 -9.69 18.30 0.71
CA ASP A 351 -10.88 18.52 -0.10
C ASP A 351 -12.05 17.66 0.40
N THR A 352 -12.93 18.30 1.16
CA THR A 352 -14.14 17.67 1.72
C THR A 352 -15.23 17.40 0.67
N ASN A 353 -15.08 17.88 -0.56
CA ASN A 353 -16.05 17.61 -1.64
C ASN A 353 -15.76 16.29 -2.37
N SER A 354 -14.62 15.66 -2.09
CA SER A 354 -14.27 14.38 -2.70
C SER A 354 -15.28 13.30 -2.29
N PRO A 355 -15.84 12.52 -3.24
CA PRO A 355 -16.81 11.48 -2.94
C PRO A 355 -16.21 10.27 -2.21
N HIS A 356 -14.88 10.23 -2.07
CA HIS A 356 -14.14 9.10 -1.49
C HIS A 356 -13.83 9.27 0.00
N ILE A 357 -14.18 10.42 0.60
CA ILE A 357 -13.94 10.68 2.02
C ILE A 357 -15.17 11.30 2.67
N THR A 358 -15.42 10.97 3.93
CA THR A 358 -16.41 11.62 4.77
C THR A 358 -15.78 11.95 6.11
N VAL A 359 -15.88 13.22 6.51
CA VAL A 359 -15.47 13.64 7.85
C VAL A 359 -16.63 13.37 8.82
N VAL A 360 -16.35 12.58 9.84
CA VAL A 360 -17.32 12.13 10.85
C VAL A 360 -16.94 12.75 12.18
N ARG A 361 -17.86 13.50 12.78
CA ARG A 361 -17.64 14.07 14.12
C ARG A 361 -17.77 13.01 15.22
N HIS A 362 -17.04 13.19 16.32
CA HIS A 362 -17.18 12.36 17.52
C HIS A 362 -18.64 12.22 17.98
N GLN A 363 -19.41 13.31 17.97
CA GLN A 363 -20.82 13.28 18.36
C GLN A 363 -21.66 12.25 17.58
N THR A 364 -21.34 12.01 16.30
CA THR A 364 -22.07 11.04 15.46
C THR A 364 -21.91 9.61 15.96
N ILE A 365 -20.73 9.24 16.46
CA ILE A 365 -20.42 7.86 16.87
C ILE A 365 -20.68 7.61 18.37
N PHE A 366 -20.61 8.66 19.19
CA PHE A 366 -20.95 8.57 20.62
C PHE A 366 -22.47 8.54 20.84
N GLY A 367 -23.23 9.35 20.08
CA GLY A 367 -24.66 9.50 20.30
C GLY A 367 -24.93 10.00 21.73
N GLU A 368 -25.69 9.23 22.51
CA GLU A 368 -25.99 9.51 23.92
C GLU A 368 -25.05 8.78 24.91
N VAL A 369 -24.12 7.96 24.41
CA VAL A 369 -23.22 7.14 25.22
C VAL A 369 -21.85 7.81 25.34
N GLY A 370 -21.37 7.96 26.58
CA GLY A 370 -20.06 8.52 26.87
C GLY A 370 -20.09 10.01 27.21
N VAL A 371 -18.92 10.64 27.24
CA VAL A 371 -18.76 12.06 27.58
C VAL A 371 -17.90 12.75 26.53
N LEU A 372 -18.45 13.80 25.91
CA LEU A 372 -17.75 14.67 24.97
C LEU A 372 -17.59 16.09 25.55
N PRO A 373 -16.51 16.83 25.20
CA PRO A 373 -15.40 16.41 24.35
C PRO A 373 -14.55 15.34 25.03
N THR A 374 -13.96 14.45 24.24
CA THR A 374 -13.02 13.44 24.74
C THR A 374 -11.66 13.61 24.08
N PHE A 375 -10.62 13.35 24.86
CA PHE A 375 -9.21 13.36 24.47
C PHE A 375 -8.61 11.96 24.64
N ASN A 376 -9.48 10.96 24.79
CA ASN A 376 -9.14 9.56 24.98
C ASN A 376 -9.37 8.77 23.70
N SER A 377 -8.30 8.30 23.06
CA SER A 377 -8.42 7.47 21.87
C SER A 377 -9.15 6.15 22.14
N HIS A 378 -9.05 5.55 23.33
CA HIS A 378 -9.79 4.31 23.65
C HIS A 378 -11.30 4.59 23.65
N ALA A 379 -11.72 5.74 24.18
CA ALA A 379 -13.10 6.17 24.14
C ALA A 379 -13.59 6.28 22.68
N ILE A 380 -12.84 6.98 21.83
CA ILE A 380 -13.17 7.15 20.40
C ILE A 380 -13.19 5.80 19.67
N GLU A 381 -12.15 5.00 19.84
CA GLU A 381 -11.97 3.65 19.29
C GLU A 381 -13.13 2.72 19.65
N SER A 382 -13.63 2.79 20.89
CA SER A 382 -14.77 1.98 21.36
C SER A 382 -16.09 2.28 20.67
N ARG A 383 -16.17 3.37 19.89
CA ARG A 383 -17.39 3.85 19.22
C ARG A 383 -17.33 3.77 17.69
N LEU A 384 -16.19 3.41 17.07
CA LEU A 384 -16.02 3.51 15.61
C LEU A 384 -17.02 2.68 14.79
N HIS A 385 -17.57 1.59 15.33
CA HIS A 385 -18.58 0.79 14.65
C HIS A 385 -19.96 1.46 14.53
N HIS A 386 -20.14 2.63 15.14
CA HIS A 386 -21.35 3.44 14.99
C HIS A 386 -21.30 4.41 13.78
N ILE A 387 -20.20 4.40 13.00
CA ILE A 387 -20.09 5.22 11.79
C ILE A 387 -21.19 4.82 10.79
N PRO A 388 -22.08 5.75 10.38
CA PRO A 388 -23.11 5.45 9.39
C PRO A 388 -22.51 5.08 8.03
N GLY A 389 -22.98 3.97 7.44
CA GLY A 389 -22.55 3.53 6.10
C GLY A 389 -21.19 2.81 6.06
N LEU A 390 -20.61 2.49 7.22
CA LEU A 390 -19.39 1.68 7.33
C LEU A 390 -19.64 0.24 6.85
N SER A 391 -18.72 -0.31 6.07
CA SER A 391 -18.78 -1.68 5.55
C SER A 391 -18.53 -2.71 6.65
N GLU A 392 -19.01 -3.94 6.43
CA GLU A 392 -18.72 -5.08 7.33
C GLU A 392 -17.21 -5.31 7.50
N HIS A 393 -16.40 -5.01 6.48
CA HIS A 393 -14.95 -5.09 6.52
C HIS A 393 -14.36 -3.70 6.38
N PHE A 394 -13.46 -3.32 7.27
CA PHE A 394 -12.76 -2.04 7.19
C PHE A 394 -11.37 -2.13 7.82
N LEU A 395 -10.49 -1.21 7.49
CA LEU A 395 -9.22 -1.01 8.17
C LEU A 395 -9.34 0.16 9.14
N TYR A 396 -8.94 -0.02 10.39
CA TYR A 396 -8.69 1.09 11.30
C TYR A 396 -7.21 1.48 11.24
N LEU A 397 -6.93 2.78 11.10
CA LEU A 397 -5.60 3.35 11.05
C LEU A 397 -5.52 4.59 11.94
N ASN A 398 -4.39 4.76 12.60
CA ASN A 398 -3.97 6.08 13.08
C ASN A 398 -3.26 6.83 11.94
N ASP A 399 -3.11 8.14 12.09
CA ASP A 399 -2.45 9.04 11.15
C ASP A 399 -0.94 8.78 11.03
N ASP A 400 -0.32 8.13 12.03
CA ASP A 400 1.08 7.73 12.08
C ASP A 400 1.40 6.38 11.38
N VAL A 401 0.41 5.74 10.77
CA VAL A 401 0.55 4.45 10.07
C VAL A 401 0.52 4.66 8.55
N PHE A 402 1.50 4.11 7.84
CA PHE A 402 1.67 4.31 6.41
C PHE A 402 1.81 2.99 5.65
N PHE A 403 1.14 2.89 4.50
CA PHE A 403 1.47 1.85 3.52
C PHE A 403 2.80 2.17 2.87
N ALA A 404 3.67 1.17 2.70
CA ALA A 404 5.04 1.39 2.25
C ALA A 404 5.30 0.90 0.81
N ARG A 405 4.37 0.11 0.26
CA ARG A 405 4.41 -0.39 -1.13
C ARG A 405 3.02 -0.87 -1.57
N PRO A 406 2.77 -1.07 -2.87
CA PRO A 406 1.49 -1.57 -3.37
C PRO A 406 1.02 -2.83 -2.63
N SER A 407 -0.22 -2.76 -2.16
CA SER A 407 -0.85 -3.75 -1.31
C SER A 407 -2.15 -4.25 -1.94
N THR A 408 -2.63 -5.40 -1.47
CA THR A 408 -3.90 -5.98 -1.93
C THR A 408 -4.78 -6.30 -0.72
N PRO A 409 -6.11 -6.37 -0.89
CA PRO A 409 -7.04 -6.76 0.18
C PRO A 409 -6.65 -8.07 0.86
N ARG A 410 -6.07 -8.99 0.08
CA ARG A 410 -5.65 -10.33 0.52
C ARG A 410 -4.60 -10.31 1.63
N ARG A 411 -3.92 -9.18 1.87
CA ARG A 411 -3.01 -9.01 3.00
C ARG A 411 -3.74 -8.92 4.34
N PHE A 412 -4.96 -8.40 4.33
CA PHE A 412 -5.73 -8.06 5.52
C PHE A 412 -6.94 -8.97 5.71
N PHE A 413 -7.50 -9.48 4.61
CA PHE A 413 -8.65 -10.37 4.63
C PHE A 413 -8.44 -11.58 3.72
N HIS A 414 -9.15 -12.67 4.00
CA HIS A 414 -9.32 -13.78 3.07
C HIS A 414 -10.59 -13.59 2.23
N GLY A 415 -10.65 -14.23 1.06
CA GLY A 415 -11.83 -14.17 0.18
C GLY A 415 -13.13 -14.67 0.81
N ASN A 416 -13.03 -15.49 1.86
CA ASN A 416 -14.17 -15.96 2.66
C ASN A 416 -14.57 -15.00 3.80
N GLY A 417 -13.96 -13.82 3.90
CA GLY A 417 -14.32 -12.79 4.88
C GLY A 417 -13.59 -12.85 6.22
N LEU A 418 -12.67 -13.81 6.43
CA LEU A 418 -11.85 -13.85 7.65
C LEU A 418 -10.86 -12.68 7.66
N SER A 419 -10.77 -11.97 8.79
CA SER A 419 -9.76 -10.93 9.00
C SER A 419 -8.41 -11.52 9.41
N LYS A 420 -7.35 -10.74 9.22
CA LYS A 420 -6.00 -11.07 9.66
C LYS A 420 -5.55 -10.12 10.74
N PHE A 421 -4.81 -10.63 11.72
CA PHE A 421 -4.19 -9.80 12.76
C PHE A 421 -2.70 -10.09 12.87
N PHE A 422 -1.92 -9.11 13.35
CA PHE A 422 -0.47 -9.16 13.28
C PHE A 422 0.12 -9.03 14.68
N THR A 423 0.64 -10.14 15.22
CA THR A 423 1.20 -10.18 16.56
C THR A 423 2.58 -9.51 16.63
N SER A 424 2.81 -8.75 17.69
CA SER A 424 4.11 -8.19 18.04
C SER A 424 4.94 -9.21 18.83
N LYS A 425 6.25 -8.97 18.89
CA LYS A 425 7.16 -9.67 19.83
C LYS A 425 7.04 -9.13 21.25
N LEU A 426 6.42 -7.97 21.43
CA LEU A 426 6.16 -7.38 22.74
C LEU A 426 5.02 -8.13 23.44
N HIS A 427 5.16 -8.30 24.75
CA HIS A 427 4.20 -9.02 25.57
C HIS A 427 3.24 -8.07 26.28
N VAL A 428 2.07 -8.60 26.65
CA VAL A 428 1.21 -8.00 27.68
C VAL A 428 1.78 -8.39 29.03
N GLU A 429 2.12 -7.40 29.86
CA GLU A 429 2.66 -7.65 31.20
C GLU A 429 1.66 -8.43 32.07
N LEU A 430 2.20 -9.29 32.93
CA LEU A 430 1.41 -10.11 33.85
C LEU A 430 0.89 -9.27 35.03
N GLY A 431 -0.19 -9.75 35.65
CA GLY A 431 -0.86 -9.07 36.77
C GLY A 431 -2.04 -8.20 36.33
N ALA A 432 -2.79 -7.70 37.32
CA ALA A 432 -3.92 -6.81 37.09
C ALA A 432 -3.47 -5.45 36.52
N ALA A 433 -4.37 -4.77 35.83
CA ALA A 433 -4.17 -3.38 35.42
C ALA A 433 -4.01 -2.48 36.65
N SER A 434 -3.14 -1.47 36.52
CA SER A 434 -2.92 -0.49 37.59
C SER A 434 -2.73 0.92 37.02
N VAL A 435 -2.94 1.93 37.87
CA VAL A 435 -2.69 3.35 37.56
C VAL A 435 -1.22 3.65 37.17
N ALA A 436 -0.29 2.78 37.55
CA ALA A 436 1.13 2.91 37.21
C ALA A 436 1.47 2.39 35.81
N ASP A 437 0.57 1.64 35.19
CA ASP A 437 0.76 1.15 33.83
C ASP A 437 0.68 2.30 32.82
N ARG A 438 1.48 2.22 31.74
CA ARG A 438 1.20 3.04 30.56
C ARG A 438 -0.23 2.70 30.07
N PRO A 439 -1.04 3.67 29.58
CA PRO A 439 -2.43 3.41 29.21
C PRO A 439 -2.66 2.27 28.21
N VAL A 440 -1.74 2.10 27.24
CA VAL A 440 -1.82 0.99 26.28
C VAL A 440 -1.61 -0.37 26.96
N MET A 441 -0.82 -0.41 28.04
CA MET A 441 -0.60 -1.64 28.82
C MET A 441 -1.80 -1.97 29.71
N SER A 442 -2.36 -0.99 30.43
CA SER A 442 -3.55 -1.23 31.26
C SER A 442 -4.72 -1.74 30.42
N ALA A 443 -4.98 -1.12 29.26
CA ALA A 443 -6.02 -1.58 28.35
C ALA A 443 -5.76 -2.97 27.76
N ALA A 444 -4.49 -3.33 27.52
CA ALA A 444 -4.15 -4.68 27.09
C ALA A 444 -4.38 -5.73 28.18
N LYS A 445 -4.15 -5.38 29.46
CA LYS A 445 -4.45 -6.24 30.62
C LYS A 445 -5.97 -6.41 30.79
N ASN A 446 -6.75 -5.33 30.70
CA ASN A 446 -8.22 -5.40 30.77
C ASN A 446 -8.80 -6.26 29.64
N ASN A 447 -8.31 -6.08 28.40
CA ASN A 447 -8.70 -6.93 27.28
C ASN A 447 -8.38 -8.41 27.51
N ARG A 448 -7.22 -8.72 28.10
CA ARG A 448 -6.86 -10.10 28.46
C ARG A 448 -7.88 -10.67 29.44
N ASP A 449 -8.25 -9.92 30.47
CA ASP A 449 -9.18 -10.38 31.51
C ASP A 449 -10.57 -10.70 30.90
N LEU A 450 -11.06 -9.85 29.99
CA LEU A 450 -12.32 -10.12 29.24
C LEU A 450 -12.24 -11.38 28.38
N ILE A 451 -11.12 -11.60 27.70
CA ILE A 451 -10.90 -12.79 26.87
C ILE A 451 -10.76 -14.05 27.73
N GLU A 452 -10.06 -13.97 28.87
CA GLU A 452 -9.92 -15.07 29.83
C GLU A 452 -11.27 -15.46 30.42
N GLN A 453 -12.08 -14.48 30.82
CA GLN A 453 -13.42 -14.72 31.35
C GLN A 453 -14.33 -15.37 30.31
N ALA A 454 -14.30 -14.91 29.06
CA ALA A 454 -15.21 -15.39 28.02
C ALA A 454 -14.80 -16.74 27.41
N HIS A 455 -13.49 -17.02 27.32
CA HIS A 455 -12.98 -18.16 26.56
C HIS A 455 -12.07 -19.10 27.36
N GLY A 456 -11.68 -18.76 28.59
CA GLY A 456 -10.72 -19.55 29.38
C GLY A 456 -9.33 -19.58 28.75
N ARG A 457 -8.96 -18.55 28.00
CA ARG A 457 -7.68 -18.45 27.25
C ARG A 457 -7.03 -17.11 27.53
N THR A 458 -5.72 -17.12 27.74
CA THR A 458 -4.95 -15.90 28.05
C THR A 458 -4.32 -15.27 26.82
N VAL A 459 -4.30 -13.93 26.77
CA VAL A 459 -3.60 -13.14 25.76
C VAL A 459 -2.23 -12.74 26.30
N THR A 460 -1.17 -13.14 25.61
CA THR A 460 0.21 -12.88 26.07
C THR A 460 0.98 -11.90 25.19
N GLN A 461 0.56 -11.69 23.94
CA GLN A 461 1.26 -10.85 22.97
C GLN A 461 0.47 -9.57 22.71
N LYS A 462 1.20 -8.48 22.44
CA LYS A 462 0.62 -7.28 21.84
C LYS A 462 0.44 -7.47 20.33
N LEU A 463 -0.26 -6.55 19.70
CA LEU A 463 -0.34 -6.46 18.25
C LEU A 463 0.67 -5.42 17.71
N GLN A 464 1.03 -5.56 16.44
CA GLN A 464 1.83 -4.56 15.72
C GLN A 464 0.96 -3.32 15.47
N HIS A 465 1.59 -2.14 15.45
CA HIS A 465 0.91 -0.88 15.12
C HIS A 465 0.88 -0.72 13.59
N VAL A 466 -0.16 -1.27 12.98
CA VAL A 466 -0.34 -1.43 11.52
C VAL A 466 -1.82 -1.22 11.19
N PRO A 467 -2.24 -1.12 9.91
CA PRO A 467 -3.66 -1.07 9.60
C PRO A 467 -4.36 -2.30 10.19
N HIS A 468 -5.34 -2.06 11.06
CA HIS A 468 -6.02 -3.10 11.83
C HIS A 468 -7.27 -3.56 11.09
N PRO A 469 -7.32 -4.79 10.56
CA PRO A 469 -8.49 -5.29 9.83
C PRO A 469 -9.63 -5.60 10.79
N GLN A 470 -10.71 -4.85 10.65
CA GLN A 470 -11.89 -4.91 11.51
C GLN A 470 -13.05 -5.65 10.84
N ARG A 471 -13.96 -6.13 11.69
CA ARG A 471 -15.27 -6.62 11.29
C ARG A 471 -16.35 -5.89 12.09
N LEU A 472 -17.25 -5.21 11.38
CA LEU A 472 -18.31 -4.41 12.00
C LEU A 472 -19.17 -5.26 12.94
N SER A 473 -19.65 -6.41 12.45
CA SER A 473 -20.46 -7.34 13.25
C SER A 473 -19.78 -7.82 14.54
N VAL A 474 -18.43 -7.94 14.54
CA VAL A 474 -17.69 -8.36 15.73
C VAL A 474 -17.61 -7.23 16.76
N LEU A 475 -17.43 -5.98 16.31
CA LEU A 475 -17.41 -4.83 17.22
C LEU A 475 -18.78 -4.61 17.88
N GLN A 476 -19.87 -4.80 17.12
CA GLN A 476 -21.24 -4.79 17.65
C GLN A 476 -21.45 -5.89 18.68
N GLU A 477 -21.03 -7.13 18.39
CA GLU A 477 -21.10 -8.25 19.33
C GLU A 477 -20.31 -7.99 20.62
N LEU A 478 -19.13 -7.38 20.52
CA LEU A 478 -18.31 -7.04 21.68
C LEU A 478 -18.99 -5.99 22.56
N GLU A 479 -19.60 -4.95 21.98
CA GLU A 479 -20.35 -3.96 22.74
C GLU A 479 -21.56 -4.60 23.43
N ASP A 480 -22.32 -5.44 22.72
CA ASP A 480 -23.48 -6.16 23.28
C ASP A 480 -23.09 -7.09 24.44
N ARG A 481 -21.89 -7.67 24.36
CA ARG A 481 -21.38 -8.62 25.37
C ARG A 481 -20.78 -7.92 26.59
N PHE A 482 -20.14 -6.78 26.38
CA PHE A 482 -19.42 -6.01 27.40
C PHE A 482 -19.93 -4.56 27.47
N PRO A 483 -21.25 -4.33 27.64
CA PRO A 483 -21.82 -2.99 27.55
C PRO A 483 -21.32 -2.07 28.67
N GLY A 484 -20.98 -2.64 29.84
CA GLY A 484 -20.43 -1.89 30.97
C GLY A 484 -19.06 -1.30 30.66
N GLU A 485 -18.17 -2.13 30.10
CA GLU A 485 -16.79 -1.79 29.77
C GLU A 485 -16.71 -0.79 28.61
N PHE A 486 -17.55 -0.97 27.58
CA PHE A 486 -17.69 -0.01 26.48
C PHE A 486 -18.21 1.34 27.00
N LYS A 487 -19.28 1.33 27.81
CA LYS A 487 -19.84 2.57 28.38
C LYS A 487 -18.87 3.27 29.31
N ALA A 488 -18.14 2.53 30.15
CA ALA A 488 -17.13 3.08 31.05
C ALA A 488 -16.01 3.75 30.25
N THR A 489 -15.43 3.02 29.29
CA THR A 489 -14.36 3.54 28.41
C THR A 489 -14.81 4.79 27.64
N ALA A 490 -16.02 4.77 27.07
CA ALA A 490 -16.59 5.93 26.37
C ALA A 490 -16.85 7.14 27.30
N SER A 491 -16.95 6.94 28.62
CA SER A 491 -17.19 8.01 29.59
C SER A 491 -15.90 8.68 30.08
N HIS A 492 -14.74 8.08 29.84
CA HIS A 492 -13.46 8.66 30.23
C HIS A 492 -12.98 9.69 29.21
N GLN A 493 -12.92 10.96 29.60
CA GLN A 493 -12.43 12.05 28.75
C GLN A 493 -10.90 11.99 28.51
N PHE A 494 -10.16 11.31 29.39
CA PHE A 494 -8.72 11.05 29.26
C PHE A 494 -8.45 9.54 29.42
N ARG A 495 -7.29 9.09 28.93
CA ARG A 495 -6.85 7.69 29.06
C ARG A 495 -6.95 7.23 30.52
N HIS A 496 -7.70 6.16 30.78
CA HIS A 496 -7.97 5.64 32.11
C HIS A 496 -7.43 4.21 32.27
N PRO A 497 -6.98 3.78 33.47
CA PRO A 497 -6.50 2.42 33.71
C PRO A 497 -7.54 1.33 33.41
N ASP A 498 -8.83 1.66 33.52
CA ASP A 498 -9.95 0.72 33.26
C ASP A 498 -10.39 0.70 31.79
N ASP A 499 -9.76 1.49 30.91
CA ASP A 499 -10.10 1.50 29.48
C ASP A 499 -9.86 0.14 28.82
N ILE A 500 -10.61 -0.15 27.77
CA ILE A 500 -10.32 -1.24 26.83
C ILE A 500 -9.86 -0.70 25.48
N SER A 501 -8.96 -1.43 24.80
CA SER A 501 -8.53 -1.09 23.43
C SER A 501 -9.20 -2.00 22.41
N VAL A 502 -10.27 -1.52 21.78
CA VAL A 502 -11.19 -2.39 21.03
C VAL A 502 -10.65 -2.74 19.63
N PRO A 503 -10.51 -1.80 18.69
CA PRO A 503 -10.06 -2.09 17.33
C PRO A 503 -8.56 -2.44 17.30
N SER A 504 -7.78 -1.82 18.18
CA SER A 504 -6.32 -2.03 18.27
C SER A 504 -5.92 -3.37 18.89
N ALA A 505 -6.80 -4.06 19.63
CA ALA A 505 -6.47 -5.34 20.28
C ALA A 505 -7.64 -6.31 20.50
N LEU A 506 -8.69 -5.92 21.25
CA LEU A 506 -9.73 -6.84 21.74
C LEU A 506 -10.41 -7.63 20.61
N GLN A 507 -10.80 -6.93 19.53
CA GLN A 507 -11.50 -7.53 18.39
C GLN A 507 -10.70 -8.66 17.73
N HIS A 508 -9.38 -8.53 17.63
CA HIS A 508 -8.53 -9.50 16.94
C HIS A 508 -8.51 -10.85 17.67
N TYR A 509 -8.29 -10.81 18.98
CA TYR A 509 -8.26 -12.03 19.80
C TYR A 509 -9.65 -12.67 19.94
N TRP A 510 -10.70 -11.85 20.10
CA TRP A 510 -12.08 -12.33 20.08
C TRP A 510 -12.40 -13.04 18.76
N SER A 511 -12.06 -12.41 17.63
CA SER A 511 -12.28 -12.96 16.30
C SER A 511 -11.49 -14.26 16.09
N TYR A 512 -10.26 -14.34 16.59
CA TYR A 512 -9.46 -15.57 16.49
C TYR A 512 -10.10 -16.73 17.27
N LEU A 513 -10.51 -16.49 18.52
CA LEU A 513 -11.10 -17.51 19.39
C LEU A 513 -12.50 -17.95 18.94
N THR A 514 -13.16 -17.14 18.12
CA THR A 514 -14.47 -17.42 17.54
C THR A 514 -14.40 -17.87 16.06
N GLY A 515 -13.20 -18.15 15.54
CA GLY A 515 -13.01 -18.68 14.18
C GLY A 515 -13.25 -17.68 13.04
N ARG A 516 -13.16 -16.38 13.33
CA ARG A 516 -13.44 -15.26 12.41
C ARG A 516 -12.19 -14.45 12.00
N ALA A 517 -11.04 -14.75 12.59
CA ALA A 517 -9.75 -14.18 12.20
C ALA A 517 -8.63 -15.23 12.22
N VAL A 518 -7.54 -14.95 11.51
CA VAL A 518 -6.32 -15.77 11.50
C VAL A 518 -5.06 -14.91 11.67
N PRO A 519 -3.97 -15.42 12.26
CA PRO A 519 -2.71 -14.70 12.31
C PRO A 519 -2.16 -14.43 10.90
N GLY A 520 -1.71 -13.20 10.66
CA GLY A 520 -1.03 -12.76 9.45
C GLY A 520 0.44 -12.41 9.71
N LYS A 521 1.15 -12.05 8.64
CA LYS A 521 2.50 -11.47 8.71
C LYS A 521 2.60 -10.28 7.76
N LEU A 522 3.26 -9.23 8.22
CA LEU A 522 3.67 -8.07 7.42
C LEU A 522 5.16 -7.83 7.59
N HIS A 523 5.81 -7.37 6.53
CA HIS A 523 7.12 -6.76 6.64
C HIS A 523 6.93 -5.34 7.18
N TYR A 524 7.11 -5.19 8.48
CA TYR A 524 6.74 -3.99 9.24
C TYR A 524 7.98 -3.31 9.84
N SER A 525 8.00 -1.97 9.82
CA SER A 525 8.98 -1.14 10.53
C SER A 525 8.30 -0.20 11.52
N TYR A 526 8.83 -0.12 12.72
CA TYR A 526 8.46 0.89 13.71
C TYR A 526 9.65 1.81 13.91
N ALA A 527 9.45 3.12 13.81
CA ALA A 527 10.45 4.11 14.13
C ALA A 527 9.91 5.06 15.19
N ASP A 528 10.69 5.22 16.25
CA ASP A 528 10.44 6.16 17.33
C ASP A 528 11.32 7.39 17.10
N LEU A 529 10.73 8.57 16.93
CA LEU A 529 11.46 9.78 16.54
C LEU A 529 12.48 10.22 17.59
N SER A 530 12.30 9.82 18.86
CA SER A 530 13.27 10.06 19.94
C SER A 530 14.50 9.16 19.85
N ASN A 531 14.43 8.06 19.09
CA ASN A 531 15.50 7.07 19.04
C ASN A 531 16.66 7.52 18.13
N PRO A 532 17.91 7.56 18.62
CA PRO A 532 19.08 7.95 17.81
C PRO A 532 19.32 7.09 16.55
N ALA A 533 18.76 5.88 16.48
CA ALA A 533 18.86 4.99 15.33
C ALA A 533 17.81 5.26 14.24
N THR A 534 16.86 6.18 14.47
CA THR A 534 15.77 6.48 13.54
C THR A 534 16.23 7.01 12.19
N PRO A 535 17.20 7.93 12.08
CA PRO A 535 17.69 8.38 10.77
C PRO A 535 18.15 7.24 9.86
N ALA A 536 18.89 6.26 10.40
CA ALA A 536 19.32 5.09 9.64
C ALA A 536 18.15 4.17 9.25
N THR A 537 17.11 4.10 10.08
CA THR A 537 15.88 3.35 9.78
C THR A 537 15.10 4.00 8.64
N LEU A 538 14.97 5.34 8.65
CA LEU A 538 14.32 6.11 7.59
C LEU A 538 15.07 6.02 6.25
N ASP A 539 16.40 6.13 6.27
CA ASP A 539 17.23 5.96 5.06
C ASP A 539 17.08 4.55 4.45
N LYS A 540 17.03 3.52 5.30
CA LYS A 540 16.77 2.14 4.88
C LYS A 540 15.39 1.99 4.25
N LEU A 541 14.36 2.63 4.82
CA LEU A 541 13.00 2.64 4.27
C LEU A 541 12.99 3.26 2.87
N LEU A 542 13.61 4.44 2.70
CA LEU A 542 13.71 5.15 1.41
C LEU A 542 14.48 4.35 0.36
N THR A 543 15.58 3.71 0.75
CA THR A 543 16.45 2.98 -0.17
C THR A 543 15.85 1.65 -0.60
N ARG A 544 15.22 0.91 0.33
CA ARG A 544 14.73 -0.45 0.03
C ARG A 544 13.30 -0.49 -0.47
N ARG A 545 12.41 0.36 0.06
CA ARG A 545 10.96 0.38 -0.22
C ARG A 545 10.30 -1.01 -0.28
N ASP A 546 10.80 -1.96 0.51
CA ASP A 546 10.38 -3.36 0.50
C ASP A 546 9.52 -3.74 1.71
N TYR A 547 9.21 -2.76 2.55
CA TYR A 547 8.27 -2.90 3.67
C TYR A 547 6.83 -2.86 3.17
N ASP A 548 5.94 -3.55 3.86
CA ASP A 548 4.49 -3.48 3.61
C ASP A 548 3.89 -2.22 4.23
N VAL A 549 4.30 -1.94 5.46
CA VAL A 549 3.79 -0.88 6.32
C VAL A 549 4.93 -0.37 7.20
N PHE A 550 4.91 0.91 7.53
CA PHE A 550 5.70 1.44 8.65
C PHE A 550 4.86 2.37 9.54
N CYS A 551 5.32 2.56 10.76
CA CYS A 551 4.75 3.50 11.72
C CYS A 551 5.85 4.43 12.25
N LEU A 552 5.50 5.70 12.43
CA LEU A 552 6.38 6.76 12.95
C LEU A 552 5.76 7.35 14.23
N ASN A 553 6.28 6.98 15.39
CA ASN A 553 5.74 7.44 16.67
C ASN A 553 6.67 8.50 17.30
N ASP A 554 6.10 9.47 18.02
CA ASP A 554 6.84 10.43 18.84
C ASP A 554 6.60 10.10 20.33
N ASP A 555 7.61 9.59 21.04
CA ASP A 555 7.58 9.38 22.51
C ASP A 555 8.51 10.41 23.17
N ASP A 556 7.99 11.17 24.14
CA ASP A 556 8.67 12.14 25.04
C ASP A 556 10.01 12.72 24.51
N SER A 557 9.93 13.78 23.71
CA SER A 557 11.09 14.53 23.18
C SER A 557 11.24 15.93 23.83
N ASP A 558 12.48 16.39 24.03
CA ASP A 558 12.78 17.77 24.47
C ASP A 558 12.46 18.80 23.37
N GLU A 559 12.10 20.05 23.72
CA GLU A 559 11.67 21.10 22.77
C GLU A 559 12.64 21.33 21.59
N ALA A 560 13.95 21.30 21.83
CA ALA A 560 14.95 21.49 20.77
C ALA A 560 15.05 20.28 19.80
N ALA A 561 14.72 19.08 20.28
CA ALA A 561 14.69 17.87 19.44
C ALA A 561 13.44 17.84 18.54
N ILE A 562 12.33 18.44 18.97
CA ILE A 562 11.05 18.47 18.23
C ILE A 562 11.21 19.14 16.86
N GLU A 563 11.93 20.27 16.76
CA GLU A 563 12.10 20.97 15.49
C GLU A 563 12.95 20.16 14.49
N GLU A 564 14.05 19.56 14.96
CA GLU A 564 14.93 18.72 14.15
C GLU A 564 14.21 17.45 13.67
N GLN A 565 13.50 16.78 14.57
CA GLN A 565 12.66 15.62 14.26
C GLN A 565 11.57 15.99 13.24
N GLY A 566 10.95 17.16 13.38
CA GLY A 566 9.94 17.66 12.45
C GLY A 566 10.49 17.85 11.03
N LYS A 567 11.67 18.46 10.89
CA LYS A 567 12.35 18.62 9.59
C LYS A 567 12.72 17.26 8.98
N MET A 568 13.30 16.36 9.77
CA MET A 568 13.66 15.01 9.33
C MET A 568 12.43 14.24 8.83
N LEU A 569 11.33 14.29 9.59
CA LEU A 569 10.09 13.62 9.24
C LEU A 569 9.49 14.18 7.95
N SER A 570 9.40 15.50 7.84
CA SER A 570 8.87 16.17 6.66
C SER A 570 9.70 15.86 5.40
N GLU A 571 11.03 15.85 5.50
CA GLU A 571 11.90 15.46 4.39
C GLU A 571 11.67 14.00 4.00
N PHE A 572 11.63 13.09 4.98
CA PHE A 572 11.40 11.67 4.73
C PHE A 572 10.05 11.43 4.06
N LEU A 573 8.95 11.96 4.61
CA LEU A 573 7.60 11.75 4.09
C LEU A 573 7.43 12.37 2.70
N THR A 574 8.00 13.55 2.45
CA THR A 574 8.01 14.18 1.13
C THR A 574 8.71 13.33 0.09
N ARG A 575 9.84 12.71 0.46
CA ARG A 575 10.59 11.80 -0.44
C ARG A 575 9.92 10.43 -0.57
N TYR A 576 9.24 9.94 0.47
CA TYR A 576 8.59 8.64 0.42
C TYR A 576 7.28 8.69 -0.35
N PHE A 577 6.50 9.75 -0.18
CA PHE A 577 5.19 9.99 -0.78
C PHE A 577 5.13 11.35 -1.53
N PRO A 578 5.96 11.53 -2.57
CA PRO A 578 6.02 12.79 -3.30
C PRO A 578 4.75 13.04 -4.14
N MET A 579 4.01 11.99 -4.49
CA MET A 579 2.80 12.07 -5.30
C MET A 579 1.62 12.52 -4.46
N ARG A 580 0.94 13.57 -4.91
CA ARG A 580 -0.26 14.12 -4.30
C ARG A 580 -1.42 13.15 -4.44
N SER A 581 -2.28 13.13 -3.43
CA SER A 581 -3.56 12.43 -3.51
C SER A 581 -4.64 13.35 -4.08
N PRO A 582 -5.69 12.81 -4.71
CA PRO A 582 -6.86 13.56 -5.16
C PRO A 582 -7.71 14.10 -4.00
N LEU A 583 -7.33 13.85 -2.74
CA LEU A 583 -7.97 14.40 -1.55
C LEU A 583 -7.39 15.76 -1.15
N GLU A 584 -6.33 16.22 -1.82
CA GLU A 584 -5.66 17.47 -1.47
C GLU A 584 -6.17 18.64 -2.33
N LEU A 585 -6.51 19.75 -1.66
CA LEU A 585 -6.81 21.01 -2.32
C LEU A 585 -5.59 21.58 -3.05
N PRO A 586 -5.79 22.39 -4.11
CA PRO A 586 -4.73 23.20 -4.70
C PRO A 586 -3.88 23.93 -3.65
N ASP A 587 -2.58 24.12 -3.93
CA ASP A 587 -1.62 24.59 -2.93
C ASP A 587 -1.91 26.02 -2.45
N ASP A 588 -2.46 26.87 -3.33
CA ASP A 588 -2.91 28.22 -3.02
C ASP A 588 -4.07 28.21 -2.02
N LEU A 589 -5.08 27.37 -2.25
CA LEU A 589 -6.20 27.21 -1.32
C LEU A 589 -5.77 26.58 0.01
N SER A 590 -4.87 25.59 -0.05
CA SER A 590 -4.30 24.98 1.15
C SER A 590 -3.53 26.01 2.00
N ARG A 591 -2.72 26.87 1.38
CA ARG A 591 -2.01 27.94 2.08
C ARG A 591 -2.96 28.95 2.72
N GLU A 592 -4.00 29.37 1.99
CA GLU A 592 -5.03 30.26 2.53
C GLU A 592 -5.79 29.63 3.71
N ARG A 593 -6.02 28.31 3.67
CA ARG A 593 -6.67 27.57 4.77
C ARG A 593 -5.75 27.37 5.97
N ALA A 594 -4.44 27.22 5.76
CA ALA A 594 -3.47 26.99 6.83
C ALA A 594 -3.38 28.16 7.83
N GLU A 595 -3.78 29.36 7.44
CA GLU A 595 -3.85 30.53 8.34
C GLU A 595 -5.00 30.45 9.36
N ARG A 596 -5.93 29.48 9.19
CA ARG A 596 -7.10 29.26 10.05
C ARG A 596 -6.93 27.99 10.88
N GLY A 597 -7.42 28.00 12.11
CA GLY A 597 -7.47 26.80 12.96
C GLY A 597 -8.45 25.74 12.44
N ALA A 598 -8.19 24.46 12.74
CA ALA A 598 -8.98 23.34 12.23
C ALA A 598 -10.47 23.39 12.66
N SER A 599 -10.76 23.81 13.90
CA SER A 599 -12.13 24.04 14.39
C SER A 599 -12.82 25.21 13.67
N ALA A 600 -12.07 26.27 13.32
CA ALA A 600 -12.61 27.40 12.58
C ALA A 600 -13.01 27.00 11.16
N LEU A 601 -12.15 26.23 10.47
CA LEU A 601 -12.46 25.67 9.15
C LEU A 601 -13.69 24.77 9.18
N TRP A 602 -13.85 23.95 10.22
CA TRP A 602 -15.04 23.12 10.40
C TRP A 602 -16.32 23.96 10.52
N ARG A 603 -16.33 24.99 11.37
CA ARG A 603 -17.48 25.89 11.50
C ARG A 603 -17.81 26.57 10.18
N GLU A 604 -16.81 27.12 9.49
CA GLU A 604 -17.02 27.73 8.18
C GLU A 604 -17.69 26.75 7.22
N ALA A 605 -17.21 25.51 7.15
CA ALA A 605 -17.76 24.49 6.25
C ALA A 605 -19.19 24.03 6.60
N THR A 606 -19.59 24.12 7.87
CA THR A 606 -20.85 23.55 8.37
C THR A 606 -21.92 24.59 8.73
N GLU A 607 -21.54 25.86 8.90
CA GLU A 607 -22.50 26.96 9.11
C GLU A 607 -23.28 27.27 7.83
N PRO A 608 -24.63 27.38 7.89
CA PRO A 608 -25.45 27.72 6.74
C PRO A 608 -25.10 29.12 6.21
N ALA A 609 -25.15 29.29 4.89
CA ALA A 609 -24.69 30.48 4.17
C ALA A 609 -25.31 31.83 4.65
N GLY A 610 -26.43 31.80 5.39
CA GLY A 610 -27.09 32.97 5.95
C GLY A 610 -26.37 33.63 7.13
N GLU A 611 -25.54 32.90 7.89
CA GLU A 611 -24.80 33.46 9.04
C GLU A 611 -23.39 33.97 8.68
N ARG A 612 -22.87 33.59 7.50
CA ARG A 612 -21.56 34.05 6.98
C ARG A 612 -21.53 35.54 6.64
N ALA A 613 -22.69 36.18 6.44
CA ALA A 613 -22.80 37.59 6.03
C ALA A 613 -22.68 38.58 7.20
N ASP A 614 -23.02 38.16 8.43
CA ASP A 614 -23.07 39.05 9.61
C ASP A 614 -21.75 39.12 10.41
N ARG A 615 -20.70 38.42 9.95
CA ARG A 615 -19.40 38.35 10.65
C ARG A 615 -18.18 38.81 9.83
N ARG A 616 -18.37 39.46 8.68
CA ARG A 616 -17.26 40.22 8.08
C ARG A 616 -17.13 41.56 8.80
N PRO A 617 -15.96 41.91 9.34
CA PRO A 617 -15.73 43.23 9.95
C PRO A 617 -15.85 44.37 8.94
#